data_AF-A0A5J4Q1Q9-F1
#
_entry.id   AF-A0A5J4Q1Q9-F1
#
_cell.length_a   1.000
_cell.length_b   1.000
_cell.length_c   1.000
_cell.angle_alpha   90.00
_cell.angle_beta   90.00
_cell.angle_gamma   90.00
#
_symmetry.space_group_name_H-M   'P 1'
#
loop_
_entity.id
_entity.type
_entity.pdbx_description
1 polymer ?
#
loop_
_entity_poly.entity_id
_entity_poly.type
_entity_poly.pdbx_seq_one_letter_code
_entity_poly.pdbx_strand_id
1 'polypeptide(L)' 'ILLAFGMLYPNEKMYIFPLPVPLKAKYFVIGYAVIELLLAIINNPTDNVAHFAHLGGMAFGFILIKYWKKKSINNDKTYY' A
#
# COMPACT_ATOMS: atom_id res chain seq x y z
N ILE A 1 5.99 3.55 1.94
CA ILE A 1 6.79 3.08 0.79
C ILE A 1 6.13 1.89 0.10
N LEU A 2 5.87 0.79 0.81
CA LEU A 2 5.32 -0.45 0.24
C LEU A 2 4.03 -0.26 -0.57
N LEU A 3 3.05 0.45 -0.02
CA LEU A 3 1.80 0.78 -0.73
C LEU A 3 2.06 1.49 -2.07
N ALA A 4 2.91 2.52 -2.05
CA ALA A 4 3.23 3.30 -3.24
C ALA A 4 3.89 2.41 -4.31
N PHE A 5 4.82 1.55 -3.90
CA PHE A 5 5.44 0.58 -4.80
C PHE A 5 4.39 -0.37 -5.41
N GLY A 6 3.50 -0.96 -4.60
CA GLY A 6 2.45 -1.86 -5.09
C GLY A 6 1.42 -1.19 -6.00
N MET A 7 1.21 0.13 -5.87
CA MET A 7 0.31 0.90 -6.73
C MET A 7 0.97 1.34 -8.05
N LEU A 8 2.25 1.70 -8.01
CA LEU A 8 3.00 2.19 -9.19
C LEU A 8 3.52 1.04 -10.04
N TYR A 9 3.95 -0.06 -9.41
CA TYR A 9 4.52 -1.24 -10.08
C TYR A 9 3.76 -2.52 -9.72
N PRO A 10 2.43 -2.60 -9.95
CA PRO A 10 1.58 -3.66 -9.43
C PRO A 10 1.90 -5.07 -9.97
N ASN A 11 2.56 -5.16 -11.13
CA ASN A 11 2.93 -6.41 -11.76
C ASN A 11 4.39 -6.81 -11.54
N GLU A 12 5.17 -5.97 -10.84
CA GLU A 12 6.57 -6.26 -10.54
C GLU A 12 6.66 -7.48 -9.63
N LYS A 13 7.64 -8.35 -9.90
CA LYS A 13 7.84 -9.59 -9.16
C LYS A 13 8.72 -9.34 -7.95
N MET A 14 8.20 -9.63 -6.77
CA MET A 14 8.95 -9.58 -5.52
C MET A 14 9.26 -10.99 -5.02
N TYR A 15 10.47 -11.20 -4.53
CA TYR A 15 10.85 -12.38 -3.78
C TYR A 15 10.69 -12.10 -2.29
N ILE A 16 9.84 -12.87 -1.62
CA ILE A 16 9.61 -12.76 -0.18
C ILE A 16 10.22 -13.99 0.45
N PHE A 17 11.30 -13.84 1.19
CA PHE A 17 11.88 -14.96 1.93
C PHE A 17 10.92 -15.41 3.04
N PRO A 18 10.66 -16.72 3.25
CA PRO A 18 11.29 -17.89 2.61
C PRO A 18 10.52 -18.48 1.42
N LEU A 19 9.55 -17.78 0.85
CA LEU A 19 8.74 -18.28 -0.27
C LEU A 19 9.62 -18.43 -1.54
N PRO A 20 9.68 -19.62 -2.16
CA PRO A 20 10.52 -19.87 -3.33
C PRO A 20 9.91 -19.37 -4.65
N VAL A 21 8.71 -18.79 -4.62
CA VAL A 21 7.99 -18.31 -5.80
C VAL A 21 7.85 -16.77 -5.76
N PRO A 22 8.11 -16.09 -6.90
CA PRO A 22 7.94 -14.65 -6.96
C PRO A 22 6.46 -14.27 -6.92
N LEU A 23 6.10 -13.28 -6.10
CA LEU A 23 4.75 -12.75 -5.95
C LEU A 23 4.65 -11.36 -6.60
N LYS A 24 3.56 -11.09 -7.34
CA LYS A 24 3.33 -9.74 -7.88
C LYS A 24 3.09 -8.76 -6.74
N ALA A 25 3.63 -7.54 -6.91
CA ALA A 25 3.58 -6.52 -5.88
C ALA A 25 2.18 -6.23 -5.33
N LYS A 26 1.18 -6.14 -6.21
CA LYS A 26 -0.21 -5.90 -5.81
C LYS A 26 -0.75 -6.92 -4.81
N TYR A 27 -0.41 -8.20 -4.96
CA TYR A 27 -0.90 -9.25 -4.07
C TYR A 27 -0.24 -9.16 -2.71
N PHE A 28 1.06 -8.87 -2.68
CA PHE A 28 1.79 -8.68 -1.43
C PHE A 28 1.25 -7.50 -0.65
N VAL A 29 1.07 -6.34 -1.30
CA VAL A 29 0.56 -5.13 -0.64
C VAL A 29 -0.87 -5.32 -0.11
N ILE A 30 -1.76 -5.95 -0.90
CA ILE A 30 -3.13 -6.25 -0.46
C ILE A 30 -3.11 -7.21 0.75
N GLY A 31 -2.33 -8.29 0.66
CA GLY A 31 -2.21 -9.26 1.77
C GLY A 31 -1.67 -8.61 3.04
N TYR A 32 -0.62 -7.79 2.93
CA TYR A 32 -0.04 -7.06 4.05
C TYR A 32 -1.05 -6.09 4.68
N ALA A 33 -1.81 -5.35 3.88
CA ALA A 33 -2.86 -4.45 4.39
C ALA A 33 -3.96 -5.21 5.15
N VAL A 34 -4.36 -6.40 4.66
CA VAL A 34 -5.34 -7.25 5.36
C VAL A 34 -4.77 -7.78 6.68
N ILE A 35 -3.51 -8.23 6.70
CA ILE A 35 -2.84 -8.70 7.91
C ILE A 35 -2.76 -7.58 8.95
N GLU A 36 -2.28 -6.40 8.58
CA GLU A 36 -2.22 -5.22 9.45
C GLU A 36 -3.61 -4.86 10.01
N LEU A 37 -4.66 -4.93 9.18
CA LEU A 37 -6.04 -4.68 9.63
C LEU A 37 -6.51 -5.72 10.65
N LEU A 38 -6.27 -7.00 10.40
CA LEU A 38 -6.64 -8.07 11.32
C LEU A 38 -5.89 -7.93 12.64
N LEU A 39 -4.58 -7.66 12.60
CA LEU A 39 -3.76 -7.48 13.79
C LEU A 39 -4.15 -6.21 14.58
N ALA A 40 -4.56 -5.14 13.90
CA ALA A 40 -5.10 -3.95 14.57
C ALA A 40 -6.39 -4.23 15.36
N ILE A 41 -7.21 -5.18 14.89
CA ILE A 41 -8.49 -5.55 15.51
C ILE A 41 -8.28 -6.57 16.64
N ILE A 42 -7.31 -7.47 16.51
CA ILE A 42 -6.97 -8.47 17.52
C ILE A 42 -6.28 -7.74 18.68
N ASN A 43 -7.03 -7.48 19.76
CA ASN A 43 -6.61 -6.65 20.89
C ASN A 43 -5.31 -7.13 21.58
N ASN A 44 -4.17 -6.57 21.18
CA ASN A 44 -2.93 -6.60 21.95
C ASN A 44 -2.55 -5.17 22.39
N PRO A 45 -2.75 -4.81 23.69
CA PRO A 45 -2.63 -3.44 24.17
C PRO A 45 -1.28 -2.77 23.89
N THR A 46 -0.21 -3.56 23.74
CA THR A 46 1.15 -3.05 23.55
C THR A 46 1.52 -2.79 22.09
N ASP A 47 0.77 -3.28 21.09
CA ASP A 47 1.16 -3.22 19.67
C ASP A 47 0.07 -2.67 18.72
N ASN A 48 -1.18 -2.52 19.20
CA ASN A 48 -2.29 -1.99 18.38
C ASN A 48 -1.97 -0.63 17.74
N VAL A 49 -1.26 0.26 18.44
CA VAL A 49 -0.92 1.60 17.94
C VAL A 49 -0.07 1.53 16.67
N ALA A 50 0.87 0.59 16.59
CA ALA A 50 1.74 0.43 15.42
C ALA A 50 0.94 -0.01 14.19
N HIS A 51 0.01 -0.96 14.34
CA HIS A 51 -0.84 -1.41 13.25
C HIS A 51 -1.77 -0.30 12.73
N PHE A 52 -2.38 0.48 13.63
CA PHE A 52 -3.17 1.65 13.23
C PHE A 52 -2.32 2.73 12.56
N ALA A 53 -1.07 2.92 12.97
CA ALA A 53 -0.15 3.84 12.30
C ALA A 53 0.20 3.37 10.88
N HIS A 54 0.44 2.08 10.68
CA HIS A 54 0.63 1.51 9.34
C HIS A 54 -0.62 1.66 8.46
N LEU A 55 -1.80 1.33 8.97
CA LEU A 55 -3.07 1.48 8.25
C LEU A 55 -3.37 2.93 7.90
N GLY A 56 -3.14 3.86 8.83
CA GLY A 56 -3.27 5.30 8.60
C GLY A 56 -2.32 5.79 7.51
N GLY A 57 -1.05 5.38 7.56
CA GLY A 57 -0.05 5.70 6.53
C GLY A 57 -0.41 5.12 5.15
N MET A 58 -0.96 3.89 5.12
CA MET A 58 -1.46 3.26 3.89
C MET A 58 -2.66 4.03 3.31
N ALA A 59 -3.65 4.39 4.14
CA ALA A 59 -4.81 5.16 3.71
C ALA A 59 -4.41 6.55 3.18
N PHE A 60 -3.57 7.27 3.93
CA PHE A 60 -3.07 8.57 3.52
C PHE A 60 -2.27 8.50 2.22
N GLY A 61 -1.35 7.53 2.12
CA GLY A 61 -0.54 7.33 0.91
C GLY A 61 -1.41 7.03 -0.32
N PHE A 62 -2.47 6.23 -0.18
CA PHE A 62 -3.41 5.92 -1.26
C PHE A 62 -4.09 7.19 -1.78
N ILE A 63 -4.59 8.03 -0.86
CA ILE A 63 -5.25 9.30 -1.20
C ILE A 63 -4.26 10.23 -1.91
N LEU A 64 -3.03 10.36 -1.38
CA LEU A 64 -2.01 11.22 -1.95
C LEU A 64 -1.63 10.83 -3.38
N ILE A 65 -1.42 9.53 -3.64
CA ILE A 65 -1.12 9.00 -4.98
C ILE A 65 -2.27 9.29 -5.95
N LYS A 66 -3.51 9.05 -5.52
CA LYS A 66 -4.72 9.35 -6.31
C LYS A 66 -4.84 10.84 -6.62
N TYR A 67 -4.58 11.70 -5.63
CA TYR A 67 -4.62 13.15 -5.78
C TYR A 67 -3.60 13.65 -6.79
N TRP A 68 -2.34 13.24 -6.68
CA TRP A 68 -1.29 13.64 -7.62
C TRP A 68 -1.53 13.12 -9.03
N LYS A 69 -2.00 11.87 -9.18
CA LYS A 69 -2.33 11.32 -10.50
C LYS A 69 -3.46 12.11 -11.16
N LYS A 70 -4.50 12.49 -10.40
CA LYS A 70 -5.59 13.35 -10.90
C LYS A 70 -5.09 14.74 -11.27
N LYS A 71 -4.25 15.36 -10.43
CA LYS A 71 -3.67 16.68 -10.69
C LYS A 71 -2.79 16.67 -11.95
N SER A 72 -1.96 15.65 -12.14
CA SER A 72 -1.15 15.47 -13.35
C SER A 72 -2.02 15.41 -14.60
N ILE A 73 -3.05 14.54 -14.61
CA ILE A 73 -3.96 14.41 -15.76
C ILE A 73 -4.69 15.73 -16.05
N ASN A 74 -5.11 16.45 -15.02
CA ASN A 74 -5.78 17.74 -15.21
C ASN A 74 -4.85 18.80 -15.80
N ASN A 75 -3.59 18.86 -15.34
CA ASN A 75 -2.59 19.75 -15.90
C ASN A 75 -2.35 19.42 -17.38
N ASP A 76 -2.18 18.15 -17.74
CA ASP A 76 -1.97 17.74 -19.13
C ASP A 76 -3.12 18.23 -20.03
N LYS A 77 -4.38 18.08 -19.59
CA LYS A 77 -5.56 18.57 -20.33
C LYS A 77 -5.64 20.08 -20.50
N THR A 78 -5.02 20.87 -19.64
CA THR A 78 -5.02 22.34 -19.76
C THR A 78 -3.94 22.87 -20.70
N TYR A 79 -2.95 22.04 -21.05
CA TYR A 79 -1.87 22.39 -21.98
C TYR A 79 -2.11 21.90 -23.43
N TYR A 80 -3.23 21.21 -23.68
CA TYR A 80 -3.76 20.87 -25.00
C TYR A 80 -5.03 21.68 -25.27
#